data_AF-A0A9P8IQ93-F1
#
_entry.id   AF-A0A9P8IQ93-F1
#
_cell.length_a   1.000
_cell.length_b   1.000
_cell.length_c   1.000
_cell.angle_alpha   90.00
_cell.angle_beta   90.00
_cell.angle_gamma   90.00
#
_symmetry.space_group_name_H-M   'P 1'
#
loop_
_entity.id
_entity.type
_entity.pdbx_description
1 polymer ?
#
loop_
_entity_poly.entity_id
_entity_poly.type
_entity_poly.pdbx_seq_one_letter_code
_entity_poly.pdbx_strand_id
1 'polypeptide(L)'
;MCVNPAADGLDGYLGLLRTKLILQEALLDQWQRDWLDQPASKRIDIQKQRILQRHKDAVLASLTTVKILLESLEPLREASRSELALERLKLVTGGTEEHDKTLVQISAVLSDLYRLLPTRDPNIALSQTVSSLEHIGNNQQVLFQDSDSTQHVIQPDKLKRAINFRQLGYDLDQDLEKRVAAFKSSTGDADLTIRSDRVRILKDDDVAGGLRSLGTLDSNTPIVIEWKRYDITWKGQKGIRLRGRIQNIARLLHADTKPEELLTLNCLGVFDDIEKSRYGLIFGYPLGTSQQTDLVSLQTLIKSPTPETLPTLGDRYRMAYTLSLSLAVLHAAGWFHKSIRSHNIMIPVRRNQPIWSQPYLVGFEFSRPDSADETTEKPEQSVRFNLYRHPSAQGIPGESYRQGFDIYSLGVVLLEIGLWRVAWSLRRDDENPAKFKEVLLSKVDDRLAHFMGTEYQEAVRSCLNGDLDHGEGSVIRAFYNEVAETMCSLAESQPL
;
A
#
# COMPACT_ATOMS: atom_id res chain seq x y z
N MET A 1 -37.92 -17.53 25.14
CA MET A 1 -36.54 -17.80 25.59
C MET A 1 -35.69 -16.64 25.17
N CYS A 2 -35.03 -15.96 26.10
CA CYS A 2 -34.10 -14.88 25.80
C CYS A 2 -32.68 -15.46 25.95
N VAL A 3 -31.94 -15.56 24.85
CA VAL A 3 -30.52 -15.97 24.91
C VAL A 3 -29.73 -14.82 25.53
N ASN A 4 -28.79 -15.14 26.42
CA ASN A 4 -28.05 -14.14 27.20
C ASN A 4 -26.72 -13.81 26.49
N PRO A 5 -26.58 -12.63 25.84
CA PRO A 5 -25.49 -12.36 24.90
C PRO A 5 -24.09 -12.28 25.54
N ALA A 6 -24.00 -12.30 26.87
CA ALA A 6 -22.72 -12.38 27.58
C ALA A 6 -22.06 -13.77 27.54
N ALA A 7 -22.80 -14.84 27.20
CA ALA A 7 -22.25 -16.20 27.15
C ALA A 7 -21.41 -16.44 25.89
N ASP A 8 -21.95 -16.12 24.72
CA ASP A 8 -21.33 -16.40 23.42
C ASP A 8 -19.94 -15.74 23.26
N GLY A 9 -19.74 -14.56 23.87
CA GLY A 9 -18.46 -13.85 23.85
C GLY A 9 -17.36 -14.56 24.65
N LEU A 10 -17.71 -15.24 25.76
CA LEU A 10 -16.74 -15.92 26.61
C LEU A 10 -16.25 -17.22 25.96
N ASP A 11 -17.15 -18.00 25.35
CA ASP A 11 -16.81 -19.22 24.63
C ASP A 11 -15.92 -18.92 23.40
N GLY A 12 -16.17 -17.81 22.70
CA GLY A 12 -15.29 -17.32 21.64
C GLY A 12 -13.87 -17.00 22.12
N TYR A 13 -13.75 -16.31 23.26
CA TYR A 13 -12.44 -15.97 23.86
C TYR A 13 -11.69 -17.23 24.34
N LEU A 14 -12.39 -18.18 24.96
CA LEU A 14 -11.81 -19.45 25.39
C LEU A 14 -11.39 -20.33 24.20
N GLY A 15 -12.12 -20.29 23.09
CA GLY A 15 -11.72 -20.90 21.82
C GLY A 15 -10.42 -20.31 21.26
N LEU A 16 -10.31 -18.98 21.24
CA LEU A 16 -9.08 -18.28 20.83
C LEU A 16 -7.89 -18.62 21.73
N LEU A 17 -8.09 -18.62 23.06
CA LEU A 17 -7.06 -18.96 24.04
C LEU A 17 -6.56 -20.41 23.87
N ARG A 18 -7.48 -21.36 23.65
CA ARG A 18 -7.15 -22.77 23.42
C ARG A 18 -6.30 -22.94 22.16
N THR A 19 -6.63 -22.25 21.06
CA THR A 19 -5.84 -22.35 19.83
C THR A 19 -4.46 -21.70 19.98
N LYS A 20 -4.33 -20.59 20.74
CA LYS A 20 -3.01 -20.05 21.12
C LYS A 20 -2.17 -21.09 21.89
N LEU A 21 -2.74 -21.78 22.89
CA LEU A 21 -1.99 -22.76 23.68
C LEU A 21 -1.48 -23.93 22.84
N ILE A 22 -2.31 -24.48 21.93
CA ILE A 22 -1.92 -25.55 20.99
C ILE A 22 -0.82 -25.08 20.03
N LEU A 23 -0.91 -23.84 19.53
CA LEU A 23 0.12 -23.26 18.66
C LEU A 23 1.45 -23.07 19.40
N GLN A 24 1.43 -22.69 20.69
CA GLN A 24 2.66 -22.62 21.49
C GLN A 24 3.30 -23.98 21.74
N GLU A 25 2.51 -25.00 22.05
CA GLU A 25 2.99 -26.37 22.23
C GLU A 25 3.79 -26.82 21.00
N ALA A 26 3.24 -26.66 19.80
CA ALA A 26 3.90 -26.99 18.54
C ALA A 26 5.20 -26.20 18.28
N LEU A 27 5.27 -24.93 18.68
CA LEU A 27 6.45 -24.08 18.52
C LEU A 27 7.56 -24.37 19.54
N LEU A 28 7.20 -24.72 20.78
CA LEU A 28 8.16 -25.17 21.80
C LEU A 28 8.80 -26.50 21.37
N ASP A 29 7.98 -27.40 20.84
CA ASP A 29 8.40 -28.66 20.23
C ASP A 29 9.38 -28.45 19.06
N GLN A 30 9.09 -27.49 18.18
CA GLN A 30 10.01 -27.11 17.10
C GLN A 30 11.29 -26.48 17.64
N TRP A 31 11.20 -25.53 18.57
CA TRP A 31 12.37 -24.87 19.14
C TRP A 31 13.30 -25.87 19.84
N GLN A 32 12.75 -26.86 20.56
CA GLN A 32 13.54 -27.93 21.17
C GLN A 32 14.34 -28.71 20.11
N ARG A 33 13.69 -29.17 19.03
CA ARG A 33 14.38 -29.87 17.92
C ARG A 33 15.44 -28.98 17.25
N ASP A 34 15.11 -27.74 16.93
CA ASP A 34 15.95 -26.84 16.14
C ASP A 34 17.18 -26.31 16.90
N TRP A 35 17.12 -26.26 18.25
CA TRP A 35 18.12 -25.59 19.09
C TRP A 35 18.75 -26.44 20.21
N LEU A 36 18.11 -27.51 20.68
CA LEU A 36 18.69 -28.42 21.70
C LEU A 36 19.24 -29.72 21.09
N ASP A 37 18.61 -30.29 20.07
CA ASP A 37 19.00 -31.59 19.49
C ASP A 37 20.11 -31.50 18.41
N GLN A 38 20.76 -30.34 18.24
CA GLN A 38 21.88 -30.20 17.28
C GLN A 38 23.10 -31.04 17.71
N PRO A 39 23.60 -31.98 16.87
CA PRO A 39 24.77 -32.78 17.21
C PRO A 39 26.01 -31.91 17.38
N ALA A 40 26.82 -32.20 18.42
CA ALA A 40 27.88 -31.33 18.90
C ALA A 40 29.04 -31.12 17.90
N SER A 41 28.92 -30.09 17.05
CA SER A 41 30.01 -29.62 16.20
C SER A 41 31.21 -29.14 17.04
N LYS A 42 32.43 -29.41 16.55
CA LYS A 42 33.69 -29.37 17.34
C LYS A 42 34.22 -27.98 17.72
N ARG A 43 33.36 -26.95 17.78
CA ARG A 43 33.67 -25.65 18.39
C ARG A 43 32.54 -25.24 19.34
N ILE A 44 32.86 -25.25 20.64
CA ILE A 44 31.96 -24.76 21.68
C ILE A 44 31.98 -23.22 21.63
N ASP A 45 30.95 -22.66 21.00
CA ASP A 45 30.69 -21.22 21.08
C ASP A 45 30.03 -20.91 22.43
N ILE A 46 30.84 -20.32 23.32
CA ILE A 46 30.45 -19.93 24.68
C ILE A 46 29.40 -18.79 24.65
N GLN A 47 29.37 -17.95 23.60
CA GLN A 47 28.33 -16.94 23.44
C GLN A 47 27.01 -17.61 23.01
N LYS A 48 27.02 -18.50 22.02
CA LYS A 48 25.84 -19.29 21.62
C LYS A 48 25.27 -20.07 22.81
N GLN A 49 26.09 -20.72 23.64
CA GLN A 49 25.63 -21.42 24.84
C GLN A 49 25.03 -20.48 25.90
N ARG A 50 25.61 -19.29 26.14
CA ARG A 50 25.04 -18.29 27.07
C ARG A 50 23.71 -17.72 26.59
N ILE A 51 23.54 -17.56 25.27
CA ILE A 51 22.27 -17.12 24.66
C ILE A 51 21.22 -18.24 24.80
N LEU A 52 21.56 -19.49 24.42
CA LEU A 52 20.69 -20.66 24.60
C LEU A 52 20.18 -20.80 26.04
N GLN A 53 21.07 -20.67 27.03
CA GLN A 53 20.70 -20.76 28.44
C GLN A 53 19.74 -19.64 28.84
N ARG A 54 20.03 -18.38 28.49
CA ARG A 54 19.15 -17.23 28.78
C ARG A 54 17.76 -17.36 28.13
N HIS A 55 17.68 -17.83 26.90
CA HIS A 55 16.40 -18.06 26.22
C HIS A 55 15.62 -19.20 26.90
N LYS A 56 16.28 -20.31 27.25
CA LYS A 56 15.67 -21.42 28.00
C LYS A 56 15.09 -20.96 29.33
N ASP A 57 15.85 -20.16 30.10
CA ASP A 57 15.42 -19.67 31.41
C ASP A 57 14.23 -18.70 31.29
N ALA A 58 14.21 -17.84 30.27
CA ALA A 58 13.08 -16.94 29.99
C ALA A 58 11.80 -17.68 29.54
N VAL A 59 11.95 -18.71 28.71
CA VAL A 59 10.84 -19.57 28.26
C VAL A 59 10.23 -20.33 29.45
N LEU A 60 11.06 -20.92 30.30
CA LEU A 60 10.62 -21.61 31.52
C LEU A 60 9.89 -20.67 32.49
N ALA A 61 10.40 -19.44 32.69
CA ALA A 61 9.73 -18.44 33.54
C ALA A 61 8.37 -18.03 32.99
N SER A 62 8.26 -17.81 31.67
CA SER A 62 7.01 -17.42 31.00
C SER A 62 5.97 -18.54 31.06
N LEU A 63 6.35 -19.79 30.79
CA LEU A 63 5.46 -20.95 30.91
C LEU A 63 5.03 -21.23 32.35
N THR A 64 5.91 -21.02 33.33
CA THR A 64 5.55 -21.10 34.76
C THR A 64 4.52 -20.03 35.12
N THR A 65 4.66 -18.81 34.57
CA THR A 65 3.70 -17.72 34.76
C THR A 65 2.34 -18.06 34.15
N VAL A 66 2.30 -18.56 32.91
CA VAL A 66 1.06 -19.04 32.26
C VAL A 66 0.39 -20.15 33.09
N LYS A 67 1.16 -21.10 33.62
CA LYS A 67 0.65 -22.18 34.47
C LYS A 67 -0.01 -21.66 35.75
N ILE A 68 0.64 -20.74 36.47
CA ILE A 68 0.09 -20.13 37.70
C ILE A 68 -1.20 -19.37 37.41
N LEU A 69 -1.25 -18.62 36.30
CA LEU A 69 -2.45 -17.88 35.89
C LEU A 69 -3.60 -18.82 35.50
N LEU A 70 -3.32 -19.93 34.81
CA LEU A 70 -4.32 -20.96 34.51
C LEU A 70 -4.82 -21.69 35.77
N GLU A 71 -3.94 -22.02 36.71
CA GLU A 71 -4.30 -22.63 38.00
C GLU A 71 -5.22 -21.70 38.83
N SER A 72 -5.07 -20.38 38.71
CA SER A 72 -5.99 -19.41 39.34
C SER A 72 -7.41 -19.44 38.77
N LEU A 73 -7.60 -19.97 37.55
CA LEU A 73 -8.89 -20.10 36.87
C LEU A 73 -9.52 -21.50 37.05
N GLU A 74 -8.78 -22.47 37.59
CA GLU A 74 -9.26 -23.84 37.84
C GLU A 74 -10.57 -23.88 38.67
N PRO A 75 -10.75 -23.10 39.76
CA PRO A 75 -11.98 -23.11 40.56
C PRO A 75 -13.23 -22.69 39.77
N LEU A 76 -13.09 -21.82 38.76
CA LEU A 76 -14.20 -21.40 37.89
C LEU A 76 -14.61 -22.52 36.93
N ARG A 77 -13.66 -23.35 36.47
CA ARG A 77 -13.93 -24.52 35.62
C ARG A 77 -14.63 -25.65 36.39
N GLU A 78 -14.51 -25.66 37.70
CA GLU A 78 -15.24 -26.59 38.57
C GLU A 78 -16.61 -26.02 38.96
N ALA A 79 -16.70 -24.71 39.20
CA ALA A 79 -17.96 -24.01 39.43
C ALA A 79 -18.90 -24.01 38.22
N SER A 80 -18.38 -23.88 36.99
CA SER A 80 -19.19 -23.91 35.76
C SER A 80 -19.86 -25.25 35.49
N ARG A 81 -19.48 -26.31 36.22
CA ARG A 81 -20.14 -27.63 36.19
C ARG A 81 -21.35 -27.73 37.12
N SER A 82 -21.68 -26.68 37.89
CA SER A 82 -22.87 -26.62 38.74
C SER A 82 -23.38 -25.18 38.90
N GLU A 83 -24.56 -24.87 38.34
CA GLU A 83 -25.15 -23.53 38.37
C GLU A 83 -25.26 -22.95 39.79
N LEU A 84 -25.62 -23.80 40.76
CA LEU A 84 -25.70 -23.46 42.19
C LEU A 84 -24.35 -23.12 42.85
N ALA A 85 -23.23 -23.57 42.29
CA ALA A 85 -21.89 -23.15 42.72
C ALA A 85 -21.49 -21.83 42.06
N LEU A 86 -21.85 -21.64 40.78
CA LEU A 86 -21.53 -20.44 40.01
C LEU A 86 -22.20 -19.18 40.57
N GLU A 87 -23.47 -19.25 41.00
CA GLU A 87 -24.13 -18.14 41.69
C GLU A 87 -23.48 -17.82 43.03
N ARG A 88 -23.08 -18.83 43.81
CA ARG A 88 -22.42 -18.63 45.11
C ARG A 88 -21.04 -17.99 44.97
N LEU A 89 -20.26 -18.35 43.94
CA LEU A 89 -18.96 -17.73 43.68
C LEU A 89 -19.10 -16.26 43.26
N LYS A 90 -20.06 -15.92 42.39
CA LYS A 90 -20.40 -14.53 42.01
C LYS A 90 -20.85 -13.65 43.19
N LEU A 91 -21.21 -14.25 44.32
CA LEU A 91 -21.62 -13.57 45.56
C LEU A 91 -20.46 -13.44 46.58
N VAL A 92 -19.32 -14.09 46.33
CA VAL A 92 -18.15 -14.12 47.22
C VAL A 92 -16.94 -13.41 46.59
N THR A 93 -16.73 -13.54 45.27
CA THR A 93 -15.83 -12.67 44.50
C THR A 93 -16.66 -11.70 43.67
N GLY A 94 -16.21 -10.44 43.54
CA GLY A 94 -16.87 -9.39 42.74
C GLY A 94 -16.65 -9.60 41.23
N GLY A 95 -16.95 -10.80 40.75
CA GLY A 95 -16.11 -11.49 39.79
C GLY A 95 -16.59 -11.50 38.34
N THR A 96 -16.36 -10.41 37.62
CA THR A 96 -16.15 -10.45 36.16
C THR A 96 -14.82 -9.79 35.79
N GLU A 97 -14.64 -8.50 36.13
CA GLU A 97 -13.45 -7.74 35.72
C GLU A 97 -12.11 -8.38 36.12
N GLU A 98 -12.02 -9.00 37.30
CA GLU A 98 -10.77 -9.60 37.79
C GLU A 98 -10.37 -10.84 36.98
N HIS A 99 -11.36 -11.58 36.46
CA HIS A 99 -11.15 -12.75 35.62
C HIS A 99 -10.76 -12.36 34.18
N ASP A 100 -11.40 -11.31 33.64
CA ASP A 100 -11.04 -10.74 32.33
C ASP A 100 -9.59 -10.22 32.35
N LYS A 101 -9.16 -9.59 33.45
CA LYS A 101 -7.76 -9.16 33.66
C LYS A 101 -6.80 -10.35 33.64
N THR A 102 -7.11 -11.47 34.30
CA THR A 102 -6.29 -12.70 34.24
C THR A 102 -6.23 -13.29 32.83
N LEU A 103 -7.34 -13.33 32.10
CA LEU A 103 -7.39 -13.84 30.72
C LEU A 103 -6.56 -12.97 29.75
N VAL A 104 -6.62 -11.65 29.89
CA VAL A 104 -5.78 -10.71 29.13
C VAL A 104 -4.29 -10.89 29.48
N GLN A 105 -3.95 -11.07 30.76
CA GLN A 105 -2.56 -11.35 31.19
C GLN A 105 -2.01 -12.63 30.56
N ILE A 106 -2.78 -13.74 30.56
CA ILE A 106 -2.37 -14.96 29.87
C ILE A 106 -2.18 -14.69 28.37
N SER A 107 -3.13 -14.02 27.73
CA SER A 107 -3.06 -13.69 26.30
C SER A 107 -1.81 -12.87 25.93
N ALA A 108 -1.36 -11.98 26.82
CA ALA A 108 -0.14 -11.18 26.67
C ALA A 108 1.15 -12.01 26.86
N VAL A 109 1.27 -12.79 27.94
CA VAL A 109 2.45 -13.66 28.17
C VAL A 109 2.60 -14.70 27.05
N LEU A 110 1.49 -15.20 26.51
CA LEU A 110 1.51 -16.03 25.31
C LEU A 110 2.00 -15.24 24.08
N SER A 111 1.55 -13.99 23.90
CA SER A 111 1.99 -13.13 22.80
C SER A 111 3.50 -12.83 22.81
N ASP A 112 4.12 -12.66 23.97
CA ASP A 112 5.57 -12.40 24.07
C ASP A 112 6.43 -13.66 23.93
N LEU A 113 5.93 -14.83 24.36
CA LEU A 113 6.58 -16.11 24.08
C LEU A 113 6.74 -16.38 22.58
N TYR A 114 5.77 -15.99 21.74
CA TYR A 114 5.93 -16.10 20.27
C TYR A 114 7.07 -15.23 19.72
N ARG A 115 7.28 -14.03 20.29
CA ARG A 115 8.37 -13.12 19.89
C ARG A 115 9.76 -13.67 20.25
N LEU A 116 9.84 -14.45 21.34
CA LEU A 116 11.06 -15.10 21.82
C LEU A 116 11.40 -16.41 21.07
N LEU A 117 10.44 -16.99 20.34
CA LEU A 117 10.53 -18.30 19.69
C LEU A 117 10.24 -18.25 18.17
N PRO A 118 10.95 -17.43 17.37
CA PRO A 118 10.77 -17.41 15.91
C PRO A 118 11.18 -18.74 15.27
N THR A 119 10.31 -19.28 14.42
CA THR A 119 10.55 -20.50 13.63
C THR A 119 11.66 -20.29 12.61
N ARG A 120 12.48 -21.32 12.37
CA ARG A 120 13.54 -21.27 11.35
C ARG A 120 13.11 -21.56 9.92
N ASP A 121 12.02 -22.29 9.74
CA ASP A 121 11.42 -22.60 8.44
C ASP A 121 9.89 -22.40 8.48
N PRO A 122 9.26 -21.98 7.36
CA PRO A 122 7.85 -21.60 7.33
C PRO A 122 6.93 -22.82 7.21
N ASN A 123 6.26 -23.20 8.30
CA ASN A 123 5.15 -24.15 8.23
C ASN A 123 3.86 -23.45 7.76
N ILE A 124 3.57 -23.58 6.47
CA ILE A 124 2.44 -22.92 5.77
C ILE A 124 1.10 -23.14 6.50
N ALA A 125 0.85 -24.34 7.04
CA ALA A 125 -0.40 -24.64 7.75
C ALA A 125 -0.53 -23.88 9.08
N LEU A 126 0.59 -23.64 9.78
CA LEU A 126 0.61 -22.83 11.01
C LEU A 126 0.45 -21.34 10.67
N SER A 127 1.10 -20.83 9.63
CA SER A 127 0.89 -19.46 9.14
C SER A 127 -0.58 -19.21 8.74
N GLN A 128 -1.19 -20.14 8.00
CA GLN A 128 -2.62 -20.07 7.65
C GLN A 128 -3.52 -20.11 8.90
N THR A 129 -3.16 -20.87 9.93
CA THR A 129 -3.90 -20.91 11.20
C THR A 129 -3.75 -19.60 11.98
N VAL A 130 -2.54 -19.02 12.04
CA VAL A 130 -2.30 -17.70 12.64
C VAL A 130 -3.12 -16.62 11.96
N SER A 131 -3.06 -16.51 10.63
CA SER A 131 -3.85 -15.50 9.91
C SER A 131 -5.36 -15.78 9.94
N SER A 132 -5.79 -17.03 10.15
CA SER A 132 -7.20 -17.33 10.45
C SER A 132 -7.64 -16.83 11.82
N LEU A 133 -6.75 -16.84 12.83
CA LEU A 133 -7.01 -16.27 14.15
C LEU A 133 -7.00 -14.74 14.12
N GLU A 134 -6.07 -14.14 13.35
CA GLU A 134 -6.06 -12.69 13.08
C GLU A 134 -7.36 -12.22 12.41
N HIS A 135 -7.91 -13.01 11.47
CA HIS A 135 -9.19 -12.71 10.82
C HIS A 135 -10.45 -12.88 11.68
N ILE A 136 -10.37 -13.59 12.81
CA ILE A 136 -11.48 -13.65 13.80
C ILE A 136 -11.46 -12.42 14.72
N GLY A 137 -10.31 -11.75 14.87
CA GLY A 137 -10.16 -10.47 15.59
C GLY A 137 -10.81 -9.25 14.93
N ASN A 138 -11.74 -9.44 13.99
CA ASN A 138 -12.30 -8.43 13.09
C ASN A 138 -13.24 -7.39 13.75
N ASN A 139 -13.41 -7.44 15.08
CA ASN A 139 -14.31 -6.54 15.83
C ASN A 139 -13.54 -5.51 16.67
N GLN A 140 -13.24 -4.39 16.04
CA GLN A 140 -13.47 -3.04 16.57
C GLN A 140 -13.15 -2.77 18.07
N GLN A 141 -11.88 -2.75 18.50
CA GLN A 141 -11.35 -1.79 19.50
C GLN A 141 -9.84 -1.99 19.80
N VAL A 142 -9.27 -1.05 20.59
CA VAL A 142 -7.90 -1.05 21.16
C VAL A 142 -6.75 -1.04 20.15
N LEU A 143 -6.51 0.14 19.55
CA LEU A 143 -5.27 0.46 18.81
C LEU A 143 -4.42 1.51 19.54
N PHE A 144 -4.28 1.36 20.86
CA PHE A 144 -3.48 2.23 21.75
C PHE A 144 -2.99 1.47 22.99
N GLN A 145 -1.70 1.10 23.04
CA GLN A 145 -0.78 1.40 24.15
C GLN A 145 0.63 0.80 23.91
N ASP A 146 1.60 1.71 23.82
CA ASP A 146 3.02 1.70 24.22
C ASP A 146 3.49 0.52 25.12
N SER A 147 4.74 0.04 25.14
CA SER A 147 5.97 0.19 24.32
C SER A 147 7.02 -0.79 24.93
N ASP A 148 8.24 -1.09 24.43
CA ASP A 148 9.12 -0.61 23.34
C ASP A 148 10.02 -1.84 22.92
N SER A 149 11.29 -1.87 22.44
CA SER A 149 12.35 -0.89 22.11
C SER A 149 13.38 -1.45 21.10
N THR A 150 13.15 -1.34 19.79
CA THR A 150 14.23 -1.39 18.77
C THR A 150 13.83 -0.65 17.49
N GLN A 151 14.83 -0.14 16.76
CA GLN A 151 14.63 0.84 15.69
C GLN A 151 14.10 0.24 14.36
N HIS A 152 13.57 1.12 13.50
CA HIS A 152 12.96 0.81 12.19
C HIS A 152 11.65 0.00 12.24
N VAL A 153 10.68 0.53 12.98
CA VAL A 153 9.25 0.16 12.85
C VAL A 153 8.51 1.30 12.14
N ILE A 154 7.57 0.97 11.25
CA ILE A 154 6.72 1.95 10.55
C ILE A 154 5.99 2.82 11.57
N GLN A 155 6.15 4.15 11.49
CA GLN A 155 5.50 5.08 12.43
C GLN A 155 3.98 4.85 12.44
N PRO A 156 3.35 4.68 13.61
CA PRO A 156 1.96 4.25 13.71
C PRO A 156 0.99 5.23 13.04
N ASP A 157 1.28 6.53 13.05
CA ASP A 157 0.45 7.53 12.37
C ASP A 157 0.43 7.38 10.85
N LYS A 158 1.56 7.00 10.22
CA LYS A 158 1.63 6.76 8.76
C LYS A 158 0.75 5.57 8.37
N LEU A 159 0.89 4.46 9.12
CA LEU A 159 0.07 3.27 8.93
C LEU A 159 -1.41 3.55 9.20
N LYS A 160 -1.74 4.32 10.25
CA LYS A 160 -3.10 4.73 10.60
C LYS A 160 -3.75 5.61 9.54
N ARG A 161 -3.02 6.57 8.95
CA ARG A 161 -3.51 7.35 7.79
C ARG A 161 -3.77 6.43 6.59
N ALA A 162 -2.86 5.51 6.28
CA ALA A 162 -3.06 4.54 5.19
C ALA A 162 -4.27 3.61 5.42
N ILE A 163 -4.50 3.14 6.64
CA ILE A 163 -5.68 2.35 7.02
C ILE A 163 -6.96 3.17 6.87
N ASN A 164 -7.01 4.41 7.38
CA ASN A 164 -8.17 5.30 7.24
C ASN A 164 -8.46 5.60 5.76
N PHE A 165 -7.43 5.81 4.95
CA PHE A 165 -7.52 6.08 3.52
C PHE A 165 -8.02 4.85 2.74
N ARG A 166 -7.62 3.63 3.13
CA ARG A 166 -8.19 2.37 2.61
C ARG A 166 -9.65 2.18 3.01
N GLN A 167 -10.01 2.45 4.26
CA GLN A 167 -11.39 2.34 4.75
C GLN A 167 -12.30 3.31 3.99
N LEU A 168 -11.87 4.56 3.81
CA LEU A 168 -12.55 5.54 2.96
C LEU A 168 -12.76 5.01 1.53
N GLY A 169 -11.77 4.31 0.95
CA GLY A 169 -11.93 3.62 -0.33
C GLY A 169 -13.08 2.59 -0.33
N TYR A 170 -13.11 1.69 0.65
CA TYR A 170 -14.19 0.69 0.77
C TYR A 170 -15.57 1.33 1.01
N ASP A 171 -15.65 2.37 1.84
CA ASP A 171 -16.91 3.06 2.14
C ASP A 171 -17.45 3.78 0.89
N LEU A 172 -16.56 4.40 0.10
CA LEU A 172 -16.88 5.04 -1.18
C LEU A 172 -17.35 4.03 -2.24
N ASP A 173 -16.78 2.83 -2.30
CA ASP A 173 -17.19 1.83 -3.27
C ASP A 173 -18.52 1.16 -2.89
N GLN A 174 -18.78 0.94 -1.60
CA GLN A 174 -20.12 0.58 -1.14
C GLN A 174 -21.16 1.69 -1.44
N ASP A 175 -20.79 2.97 -1.28
CA ASP A 175 -21.64 4.10 -1.68
C ASP A 175 -21.89 4.10 -3.20
N LEU A 176 -20.88 3.81 -4.02
CA LEU A 176 -21.06 3.63 -5.46
C LEU A 176 -22.04 2.49 -5.79
N GLU A 177 -21.95 1.35 -5.12
CA GLU A 177 -22.92 0.25 -5.28
C GLU A 177 -24.33 0.64 -4.86
N LYS A 178 -24.47 1.35 -3.73
CA LYS A 178 -25.75 1.89 -3.24
C LYS A 178 -26.33 2.91 -4.24
N ARG A 179 -25.52 3.82 -4.79
CA ARG A 179 -25.92 4.76 -5.87
C ARG A 179 -26.31 4.03 -7.16
N VAL A 180 -25.60 2.96 -7.52
CA VAL A 180 -25.91 2.10 -8.68
C VAL A 180 -27.23 1.35 -8.50
N ALA A 181 -27.54 0.90 -7.28
CA ALA A 181 -28.85 0.34 -6.96
C ALA A 181 -29.94 1.42 -6.97
N ALA A 182 -29.73 2.54 -6.28
CA ALA A 182 -30.68 3.64 -6.13
C ALA A 182 -31.00 4.35 -7.46
N PHE A 183 -30.08 4.43 -8.42
CA PHE A 183 -30.36 4.96 -9.76
C PHE A 183 -31.51 4.22 -10.44
N LYS A 184 -31.67 2.92 -10.19
CA LYS A 184 -32.79 2.10 -10.72
C LYS A 184 -34.15 2.59 -10.21
N SER A 185 -34.17 3.48 -9.21
CA SER A 185 -35.33 4.16 -8.63
C SER A 185 -35.21 5.70 -8.63
N SER A 186 -34.52 6.28 -9.63
CA SER A 186 -34.31 7.73 -9.88
C SER A 186 -33.24 8.43 -9.01
N THR A 187 -32.94 9.70 -9.33
CA THR A 187 -31.61 10.29 -9.09
C THR A 187 -31.60 11.66 -8.43
N GLY A 188 -30.69 11.83 -7.46
CA GLY A 188 -30.15 13.13 -7.07
C GLY A 188 -29.18 13.01 -5.90
N ASP A 189 -27.88 13.22 -6.13
CA ASP A 189 -26.91 13.64 -5.10
C ASP A 189 -25.64 14.19 -5.77
N ALA A 190 -24.95 15.13 -5.10
CA ALA A 190 -23.69 15.69 -5.55
C ALA A 190 -22.87 16.30 -4.40
N ASP A 191 -21.59 15.93 -4.34
CA ASP A 191 -20.53 16.75 -3.76
C ASP A 191 -19.28 16.66 -4.66
N LEU A 192 -18.33 17.59 -4.50
CA LEU A 192 -17.16 17.84 -5.36
C LEU A 192 -17.46 18.05 -6.86
N THR A 193 -18.71 18.33 -7.23
CA THR A 193 -19.09 18.60 -8.63
C THR A 193 -18.95 20.10 -8.93
N ILE A 194 -17.92 20.46 -9.69
CA ILE A 194 -17.66 21.83 -10.13
C ILE A 194 -18.42 22.12 -11.42
N ARG A 195 -18.94 23.34 -11.55
CA ARG A 195 -19.56 23.82 -12.79
C ARG A 195 -18.50 24.16 -13.84
N SER A 196 -18.71 23.74 -15.08
CA SER A 196 -17.77 23.90 -16.19
C SER A 196 -17.50 25.38 -16.55
N ASP A 197 -18.38 26.32 -16.18
CA ASP A 197 -18.20 27.76 -16.39
C ASP A 197 -17.19 28.42 -15.42
N ARG A 198 -16.88 27.77 -14.30
CA ARG A 198 -15.82 28.19 -13.37
C ARG A 198 -14.41 27.82 -13.86
N VAL A 199 -14.30 26.99 -14.89
CA VAL A 199 -13.05 26.39 -15.37
C VAL A 199 -12.64 27.02 -16.70
N ARG A 200 -11.47 27.67 -16.72
CA ARG A 200 -10.85 28.20 -17.94
C ARG A 200 -9.60 27.42 -18.30
N ILE A 201 -9.66 26.61 -19.35
CA ILE A 201 -8.47 26.01 -19.98
C ILE A 201 -7.61 27.13 -20.57
N LEU A 202 -6.30 27.10 -20.33
CA LEU A 202 -5.34 28.09 -20.84
C LEU A 202 -4.35 27.48 -21.83
N LYS A 203 -3.93 26.22 -21.60
CA LYS A 203 -3.02 25.47 -22.48
C LYS A 203 -3.31 23.97 -22.36
N ASP A 204 -3.27 23.24 -23.47
CA ASP A 204 -3.24 21.77 -23.45
C ASP A 204 -1.80 21.25 -23.27
N ASP A 205 -1.64 20.10 -22.60
CA ASP A 205 -0.32 19.50 -22.39
C ASP A 205 0.05 18.56 -23.55
N ASP A 206 0.91 19.07 -24.43
CA ASP A 206 1.48 18.37 -25.59
C ASP A 206 2.17 17.04 -25.21
N VAL A 207 2.75 16.96 -24.00
CA VAL A 207 3.43 15.76 -23.49
C VAL A 207 2.42 14.71 -23.06
N ALA A 208 1.30 15.13 -22.47
CA ALA A 208 0.22 14.22 -22.05
C ALA A 208 -0.63 13.68 -23.21
N GLY A 209 -0.41 14.14 -24.44
CA GLY A 209 -1.16 13.66 -25.62
C GLY A 209 -2.64 13.98 -25.59
N GLY A 210 -3.03 15.11 -24.96
CA GLY A 210 -4.43 15.51 -24.81
C GLY A 210 -5.17 14.89 -23.61
N LEU A 211 -4.49 14.10 -22.77
CA LEU A 211 -5.04 13.58 -21.51
C LEU A 211 -4.95 14.58 -20.35
N ARG A 212 -4.20 15.69 -20.51
CA ARG A 212 -4.05 16.75 -19.50
C ARG A 212 -4.06 18.14 -20.14
N SER A 213 -4.57 19.13 -19.41
CA SER A 213 -4.46 20.56 -19.71
C SER A 213 -4.11 21.35 -18.45
N LEU A 214 -3.66 22.59 -18.64
CA LEU A 214 -3.42 23.59 -17.60
C LEU A 214 -4.45 24.72 -17.74
N GLY A 215 -4.89 25.28 -16.61
CA GLY A 215 -5.96 26.26 -16.60
C GLY A 215 -6.07 27.07 -15.31
N THR A 216 -7.20 27.77 -15.17
CA THR A 216 -7.59 28.48 -13.95
C THR A 216 -9.00 28.09 -13.51
N LEU A 217 -9.17 27.91 -12.20
CA LEU A 217 -10.46 27.84 -11.52
C LEU A 217 -10.78 29.21 -10.93
N ASP A 218 -12.02 29.68 -11.08
CA ASP A 218 -12.49 30.98 -10.60
C ASP A 218 -11.61 32.17 -11.06
N SER A 219 -11.10 32.06 -12.29
CA SER A 219 -10.12 32.96 -12.94
C SER A 219 -8.74 33.11 -12.29
N ASN A 220 -8.59 32.86 -10.99
CA ASN A 220 -7.35 33.19 -10.24
C ASN A 220 -6.58 31.96 -9.71
N THR A 221 -7.22 30.80 -9.52
CA THR A 221 -6.57 29.62 -8.93
C THR A 221 -5.95 28.76 -10.04
N PRO A 222 -4.61 28.61 -10.14
CA PRO A 222 -3.98 27.77 -11.15
C PRO A 222 -4.29 26.30 -10.91
N ILE A 223 -4.68 25.58 -11.97
CA ILE A 223 -5.10 24.19 -11.90
C ILE A 223 -4.50 23.34 -13.02
N VAL A 224 -4.34 22.06 -12.72
CA VAL A 224 -4.15 20.99 -13.68
C VAL A 224 -5.51 20.31 -13.90
N ILE A 225 -5.82 19.94 -15.14
CA ILE A 225 -7.05 19.23 -15.51
C ILE A 225 -6.67 17.90 -16.18
N GLU A 226 -7.19 16.79 -15.68
CA GLU A 226 -7.02 15.46 -16.27
C GLU A 226 -8.31 15.00 -16.95
N TRP A 227 -8.21 14.49 -18.17
CA TRP A 227 -9.36 14.24 -19.05
C TRP A 227 -9.73 12.76 -19.14
N LYS A 228 -10.88 12.42 -18.57
CA LYS A 228 -11.51 11.12 -18.71
C LYS A 228 -12.58 11.16 -19.80
N ARG A 229 -12.18 10.87 -21.05
CA ARG A 229 -13.11 10.66 -22.19
C ARG A 229 -14.11 9.54 -21.88
N TYR A 230 -15.34 9.72 -22.35
CA TYR A 230 -16.40 8.73 -22.31
C TYR A 230 -17.16 8.70 -23.64
N ASP A 231 -17.88 7.61 -23.89
CA ASP A 231 -18.70 7.42 -25.08
C ASP A 231 -20.16 7.77 -24.75
N ILE A 232 -20.75 8.71 -25.51
CA ILE A 232 -22.12 9.21 -25.33
C ILE A 232 -23.20 8.13 -25.46
N THR A 233 -22.88 6.96 -26.03
CA THR A 233 -23.79 5.81 -26.11
C THR A 233 -23.90 5.04 -24.79
N TRP A 234 -23.02 5.28 -23.80
CA TRP A 234 -22.96 4.55 -22.52
C TRP A 234 -24.06 4.97 -21.53
N LYS A 235 -25.32 4.92 -21.98
CA LYS A 235 -26.51 5.22 -21.20
C LYS A 235 -26.72 4.17 -20.09
N GLY A 236 -27.41 4.58 -19.02
CA GLY A 236 -27.73 3.71 -17.90
C GLY A 236 -26.49 3.17 -17.17
N GLN A 237 -26.46 1.87 -16.90
CA GLN A 237 -25.56 1.24 -15.92
C GLN A 237 -24.06 1.55 -16.10
N LYS A 238 -23.60 1.72 -17.35
CA LYS A 238 -22.19 2.02 -17.66
C LYS A 238 -21.81 3.47 -17.31
N GLY A 239 -22.58 4.45 -17.75
CA GLY A 239 -22.32 5.87 -17.47
C GLY A 239 -22.35 6.19 -15.98
N ILE A 240 -23.24 5.55 -15.21
CA ILE A 240 -23.33 5.72 -13.75
C ILE A 240 -22.08 5.16 -13.06
N ARG A 241 -21.66 3.93 -13.41
CA ARG A 241 -20.44 3.33 -12.88
C ARG A 241 -19.22 4.19 -13.21
N LEU A 242 -19.12 4.72 -14.44
CA LEU A 242 -18.02 5.60 -14.82
C LEU A 242 -18.03 6.91 -14.01
N ARG A 243 -19.15 7.66 -13.99
CA ARG A 243 -19.27 8.93 -13.26
C ARG A 243 -18.97 8.75 -11.77
N GLY A 244 -19.52 7.70 -11.16
CA GLY A 244 -19.33 7.42 -9.74
C GLY A 244 -17.90 7.01 -9.41
N ARG A 245 -17.22 6.21 -10.24
CA ARG A 245 -15.78 5.91 -10.08
C ARG A 245 -14.92 7.18 -10.15
N ILE A 246 -15.23 8.09 -11.06
CA ILE A 246 -14.55 9.39 -11.19
C ILE A 246 -14.81 10.27 -9.94
N GLN A 247 -16.03 10.24 -9.38
CA GLN A 247 -16.33 10.91 -8.11
C GLN A 247 -15.62 10.25 -6.92
N ASN A 248 -15.48 8.92 -6.88
CA ASN A 248 -14.75 8.20 -5.82
C ASN A 248 -13.27 8.56 -5.83
N ILE A 249 -12.58 8.49 -6.98
CA ILE A 249 -11.16 8.90 -7.06
C ILE A 249 -10.97 10.40 -6.78
N ALA A 250 -11.91 11.26 -7.19
CA ALA A 250 -11.86 12.68 -6.85
C ALA A 250 -11.95 12.93 -5.34
N ARG A 251 -12.86 12.25 -4.62
CA ARG A 251 -12.95 12.33 -3.15
C ARG A 251 -11.70 11.75 -2.46
N LEU A 252 -11.21 10.60 -2.94
CA LEU A 252 -10.00 9.98 -2.41
C LEU A 252 -8.78 10.91 -2.56
N LEU A 253 -8.60 11.56 -3.71
CA LEU A 253 -7.50 12.49 -3.97
C LEU A 253 -7.71 13.88 -3.36
N HIS A 254 -8.91 14.18 -2.84
CA HIS A 254 -9.25 15.40 -2.10
C HIS A 254 -9.02 15.26 -0.58
N ALA A 255 -9.08 14.04 -0.04
CA ALA A 255 -9.20 13.80 1.40
C ALA A 255 -8.05 14.37 2.26
N ASP A 256 -8.38 15.16 3.29
CA ASP A 256 -7.42 15.73 4.25
C ASP A 256 -6.64 14.68 5.05
N THR A 257 -7.16 13.44 5.15
CA THR A 257 -6.51 12.33 5.86
C THR A 257 -5.46 11.59 5.02
N LYS A 258 -5.13 12.09 3.83
CA LYS A 258 -4.13 11.49 2.93
C LYS A 258 -2.76 11.37 3.63
N PRO A 259 -2.05 10.24 3.50
CA PRO A 259 -0.65 10.16 3.92
C PRO A 259 0.22 11.20 3.19
N GLU A 260 1.14 11.85 3.89
CA GLU A 260 2.07 12.85 3.30
C GLU A 260 3.01 12.20 2.28
N GLU A 261 3.19 10.88 2.41
CA GLU A 261 3.93 9.99 1.53
C GLU A 261 3.28 9.77 0.15
N LEU A 262 1.97 10.03 0.02
CA LEU A 262 1.23 9.88 -1.23
C LEU A 262 1.24 11.20 -2.01
N LEU A 263 2.40 11.53 -2.59
CA LEU A 263 2.61 12.74 -3.38
C LEU A 263 1.78 12.72 -4.66
N THR A 264 0.55 13.21 -4.51
CA THR A 264 -0.46 13.39 -5.53
C THR A 264 -0.98 14.82 -5.40
N LEU A 265 -1.27 15.47 -6.52
CA LEU A 265 -1.87 16.80 -6.47
C LEU A 265 -3.22 16.73 -5.72
N ASN A 266 -3.57 17.79 -4.97
CA ASN A 266 -4.84 17.81 -4.27
C ASN A 266 -5.99 17.98 -5.27
N CYS A 267 -6.96 17.05 -5.27
CA CYS A 267 -8.14 17.19 -6.13
C CYS A 267 -9.06 18.29 -5.56
N LEU A 268 -9.52 19.19 -6.42
CA LEU A 268 -10.47 20.25 -6.07
C LEU A 268 -11.91 19.89 -6.46
N GLY A 269 -12.08 18.87 -7.33
CA GLY A 269 -13.37 18.35 -7.76
C GLY A 269 -13.36 17.87 -9.20
N VAL A 270 -14.56 17.56 -9.72
CA VAL A 270 -14.80 17.08 -11.08
C VAL A 270 -15.86 17.92 -11.78
N PHE A 271 -15.70 18.15 -13.08
CA PHE A 271 -16.73 18.71 -13.96
C PHE A 271 -16.96 17.85 -15.20
N ASP A 272 -18.06 18.10 -15.89
CA ASP A 272 -18.46 17.40 -17.12
C ASP A 272 -18.34 18.36 -18.32
N ASP A 273 -17.48 18.01 -19.28
CA ASP A 273 -17.30 18.68 -20.56
C ASP A 273 -18.10 17.88 -21.61
N ILE A 274 -19.42 18.06 -21.54
CA ILE A 274 -20.42 17.31 -22.31
C ILE A 274 -20.18 17.47 -23.82
N GLU A 275 -19.82 18.68 -24.26
CA GLU A 275 -19.52 19.01 -25.66
C GLU A 275 -18.39 18.14 -26.24
N LYS A 276 -17.37 17.85 -25.43
CA LYS A 276 -16.22 17.01 -25.81
C LYS A 276 -16.29 15.59 -25.21
N SER A 277 -17.42 15.22 -24.63
CA SER A 277 -17.72 13.90 -24.07
C SER A 277 -16.62 13.39 -23.11
N ARG A 278 -16.26 14.23 -22.14
CA ARG A 278 -15.18 13.93 -21.19
C ARG A 278 -15.43 14.56 -19.82
N TYR A 279 -15.09 13.85 -18.75
CA TYR A 279 -14.97 14.47 -17.43
C TYR A 279 -13.59 15.11 -17.28
N GLY A 280 -13.54 16.26 -16.61
CA GLY A 280 -12.29 16.88 -16.16
C GLY A 280 -12.13 16.73 -14.66
N LEU A 281 -11.11 16.00 -14.20
CA LEU A 281 -10.68 16.02 -12.80
C LEU A 281 -9.79 17.24 -12.60
N ILE A 282 -10.12 18.09 -11.63
CA ILE A 282 -9.41 19.35 -11.35
C ILE A 282 -8.46 19.12 -10.17
N PHE A 283 -7.21 19.54 -10.34
CA PHE A 283 -6.16 19.44 -9.34
C PHE A 283 -5.52 20.81 -9.08
N GLY A 284 -5.30 21.14 -7.80
CA GLY A 284 -4.61 22.37 -7.40
C GLY A 284 -3.10 22.26 -7.57
N TYR A 285 -2.44 23.39 -7.84
CA TYR A 285 -0.97 23.47 -7.78
C TYR A 285 -0.49 23.26 -6.33
N PRO A 286 0.64 22.56 -6.11
CA PRO A 286 1.04 22.07 -4.79
C PRO A 286 1.67 23.12 -3.88
N LEU A 287 2.04 24.29 -4.43
CA LEU A 287 2.67 25.39 -3.70
C LEU A 287 1.83 26.66 -3.91
N GLY A 288 1.49 27.33 -2.80
CA GLY A 288 0.54 28.45 -2.79
C GLY A 288 0.93 29.60 -3.73
N THR A 289 -0.08 30.25 -4.30
CA THR A 289 -0.09 31.16 -5.48
C THR A 289 0.78 32.42 -5.44
N SER A 290 1.71 32.54 -4.48
CA SER A 290 2.53 33.72 -4.23
C SER A 290 3.78 33.88 -5.12
N GLN A 291 4.27 32.81 -5.79
CA GLN A 291 5.48 32.86 -6.62
C GLN A 291 5.38 31.95 -7.85
N GLN A 292 6.02 32.38 -8.95
CA GLN A 292 6.17 31.62 -10.19
C GLN A 292 6.72 30.21 -9.91
N THR A 293 5.82 29.24 -10.02
CA THR A 293 6.05 27.81 -9.76
C THR A 293 5.34 27.03 -10.85
N ASP A 294 6.08 26.62 -11.87
CA ASP A 294 5.55 25.80 -12.96
C ASP A 294 5.51 24.33 -12.54
N LEU A 295 4.67 23.53 -13.21
CA LEU A 295 4.70 22.07 -13.11
C LEU A 295 5.23 21.52 -14.42
N VAL A 296 6.38 20.83 -14.35
CA VAL A 296 7.08 20.32 -15.54
C VAL A 296 7.20 18.80 -15.43
N SER A 297 6.93 18.08 -16.51
CA SER A 297 7.04 16.61 -16.48
C SER A 297 8.48 16.16 -16.33
N LEU A 298 8.71 15.09 -15.57
CA LEU A 298 10.00 14.41 -15.48
C LEU A 298 10.54 14.05 -16.88
N GLN A 299 9.67 13.65 -17.81
CA GLN A 299 10.07 13.40 -19.20
C GLN A 299 10.68 14.65 -19.87
N THR A 300 10.10 15.83 -19.64
CA THR A 300 10.60 17.09 -20.21
C THR A 300 11.99 17.42 -19.67
N LEU A 301 12.20 17.27 -18.36
CA LEU A 301 13.48 17.54 -17.69
C LEU A 301 14.57 16.55 -18.12
N ILE A 302 14.23 15.28 -18.38
CA ILE A 302 15.15 14.28 -18.93
C ILE A 302 15.47 14.54 -20.42
N LYS A 303 14.50 15.02 -21.22
CA LYS A 303 14.68 15.30 -22.66
C LYS A 303 15.44 16.60 -22.95
N SER A 304 15.33 17.59 -22.08
CA SER A 304 15.90 18.92 -22.27
C SER A 304 16.63 19.39 -21.00
N PRO A 305 17.67 18.66 -20.55
CA PRO A 305 18.41 19.03 -19.36
C PRO A 305 19.23 20.30 -19.60
N THR A 306 19.20 21.19 -18.61
CA THR A 306 20.09 22.34 -18.46
C THR A 306 20.95 22.13 -17.21
N PRO A 307 22.08 22.84 -17.03
CA PRO A 307 22.90 22.74 -15.81
C PRO A 307 22.09 22.95 -14.51
N GLU A 308 21.07 23.81 -14.56
CA GLU A 308 20.19 24.17 -13.44
C GLU A 308 19.05 23.16 -13.20
N THR A 309 18.82 22.24 -14.16
CA THR A 309 17.74 21.24 -14.14
C THR A 309 18.27 19.80 -14.18
N LEU A 310 19.55 19.60 -13.86
CA LEU A 310 20.14 18.28 -13.62
C LEU A 310 20.06 17.91 -12.13
N PRO A 311 19.46 16.76 -11.76
CA PRO A 311 19.45 16.28 -10.38
C PRO A 311 20.81 15.70 -9.97
N THR A 312 21.19 15.92 -8.70
CA THR A 312 22.29 15.19 -8.06
C THR A 312 21.98 13.70 -7.92
N LEU A 313 22.96 12.89 -7.51
CA LEU A 313 22.71 11.48 -7.19
C LEU A 313 21.72 11.33 -6.02
N GLY A 314 21.85 12.17 -4.98
CA GLY A 314 20.90 12.23 -3.86
C GLY A 314 19.48 12.58 -4.29
N ASP A 315 19.31 13.55 -5.19
CA ASP A 315 17.99 13.90 -5.75
C ASP A 315 17.34 12.73 -6.51
N ARG A 316 18.14 11.91 -7.21
CA ARG A 316 17.63 10.72 -7.92
C ARG A 316 17.16 9.65 -6.94
N TYR A 317 17.92 9.35 -5.88
CA TYR A 317 17.47 8.42 -4.85
C TYR A 317 16.24 8.96 -4.09
N ARG A 318 16.20 10.25 -3.74
CA ARG A 318 15.04 10.91 -3.11
C ARG A 318 13.78 10.79 -3.98
N MET A 319 13.88 11.06 -5.29
CA MET A 319 12.78 10.84 -6.23
C MET A 319 12.36 9.36 -6.30
N ALA A 320 13.31 8.44 -6.44
CA ALA A 320 13.05 7.01 -6.55
C ALA A 320 12.36 6.44 -5.30
N TYR A 321 12.82 6.81 -4.11
CA TYR A 321 12.21 6.47 -2.82
C TYR A 321 10.79 7.01 -2.73
N THR A 322 10.60 8.31 -2.96
CA THR A 322 9.30 8.97 -2.78
C THR A 322 8.25 8.42 -3.75
N LEU A 323 8.62 8.16 -5.01
CA LEU A 323 7.73 7.54 -6.00
C LEU A 323 7.38 6.09 -5.64
N SER A 324 8.34 5.32 -5.11
CA SER A 324 8.11 3.95 -4.66
C SER A 324 7.19 3.90 -3.44
N LEU A 325 7.39 4.81 -2.48
CA LEU A 325 6.57 4.93 -1.28
C LEU A 325 5.14 5.41 -1.60
N SER A 326 4.99 6.39 -2.50
CA SER A 326 3.68 6.79 -3.03
C SER A 326 2.93 5.62 -3.69
N LEU A 327 3.63 4.76 -4.45
CA LEU A 327 3.01 3.58 -5.04
C LEU A 327 2.62 2.55 -3.98
N ALA A 328 3.50 2.27 -3.01
CA ALA A 328 3.21 1.34 -1.92
C ALA A 328 1.98 1.77 -1.11
N VAL A 329 1.84 3.07 -0.83
CA VAL A 329 0.64 3.63 -0.15
C VAL A 329 -0.61 3.50 -1.01
N LEU A 330 -0.53 3.76 -2.32
CA LEU A 330 -1.68 3.62 -3.23
C LEU A 330 -2.15 2.16 -3.37
N HIS A 331 -1.21 1.21 -3.45
CA HIS A 331 -1.53 -0.23 -3.45
C HIS A 331 -2.05 -0.71 -2.09
N ALA A 332 -1.49 -0.22 -0.98
CA ALA A 332 -1.99 -0.52 0.37
C ALA A 332 -3.43 0.01 0.59
N ALA A 333 -3.79 1.11 -0.07
CA ALA A 333 -5.14 1.65 -0.15
C ALA A 333 -6.11 0.81 -1.01
N GLY A 334 -5.62 -0.19 -1.73
CA GLY A 334 -6.41 -1.01 -2.64
C GLY A 334 -6.74 -0.33 -3.98
N TRP A 335 -5.84 0.52 -4.50
CA TRP A 335 -6.02 1.22 -5.78
C TRP A 335 -4.90 0.95 -6.78
N PHE A 336 -5.25 0.80 -8.06
CA PHE A 336 -4.29 0.77 -9.17
C PHE A 336 -4.19 2.13 -9.85
N HIS A 337 -2.97 2.53 -10.23
CA HIS A 337 -2.74 3.79 -10.94
C HIS A 337 -2.97 3.63 -12.46
N LYS A 338 -2.46 2.55 -13.05
CA LYS A 338 -2.61 2.15 -14.47
C LYS A 338 -2.02 3.11 -15.53
N SER A 339 -1.55 4.29 -15.12
CA SER A 339 -0.95 5.31 -15.99
C SER A 339 0.41 5.81 -15.47
N ILE A 340 1.21 4.96 -14.80
CA ILE A 340 2.56 5.35 -14.33
C ILE A 340 3.51 5.51 -15.53
N ARG A 341 4.14 6.68 -15.66
CA ARG A 341 5.09 7.07 -16.73
C ARG A 341 5.77 8.40 -16.34
N SER A 342 6.96 8.72 -16.84
CA SER A 342 7.61 10.03 -16.59
C SER A 342 6.86 11.25 -17.16
N HIS A 343 5.87 11.03 -18.03
CA HIS A 343 4.93 12.06 -18.49
C HIS A 343 3.89 12.42 -17.40
N ASN A 344 3.75 11.56 -16.40
CA ASN A 344 2.75 11.58 -15.32
C ASN A 344 3.42 11.77 -13.94
N ILE A 345 4.64 12.31 -13.93
CA ILE A 345 5.35 12.73 -12.72
C ILE A 345 5.66 14.22 -12.92
N MET A 346 4.95 15.08 -12.20
CA MET A 346 5.12 16.53 -12.24
C MET A 346 6.14 16.95 -11.19
N ILE A 347 7.21 17.63 -11.61
CA ILE A 347 8.16 18.28 -10.70
C ILE A 347 7.81 19.77 -10.64
N PRO A 348 7.63 20.36 -9.45
CA PRO A 348 7.52 21.81 -9.31
C PRO A 348 8.84 22.46 -9.70
N VAL A 349 8.79 23.48 -10.55
CA VAL A 349 9.95 24.27 -10.97
C VAL A 349 9.75 25.71 -10.50
N ARG A 350 10.58 26.15 -9.56
CA ARG A 350 10.51 27.48 -8.95
C ARG A 350 11.77 28.25 -9.31
N ARG A 351 11.64 29.41 -9.96
CA ARG A 351 12.78 30.21 -10.46
C ARG A 351 13.76 29.40 -11.32
N ASN A 352 13.23 28.57 -12.23
CA ASN A 352 13.97 27.64 -13.09
C ASN A 352 14.75 26.51 -12.36
N GLN A 353 14.53 26.30 -11.06
CA GLN A 353 15.11 25.18 -10.31
C GLN A 353 14.02 24.14 -9.97
N PRO A 354 14.18 22.85 -10.33
CA PRO A 354 13.22 21.80 -9.99
C PRO A 354 13.33 21.38 -8.51
N ILE A 355 12.19 21.14 -7.87
CA ILE A 355 12.08 20.70 -6.48
C ILE A 355 12.00 19.17 -6.44
N TRP A 356 13.15 18.51 -6.54
CA TRP A 356 13.27 17.05 -6.66
C TRP A 356 12.73 16.25 -5.46
N SER A 357 12.58 16.89 -4.30
CA SER A 357 11.98 16.30 -3.10
C SER A 357 10.44 16.27 -3.13
N GLN A 358 9.80 16.85 -4.15
CA GLN A 358 8.34 16.89 -4.30
C GLN A 358 7.87 16.41 -5.69
N PRO A 359 8.17 15.17 -6.11
CA PRO A 359 7.65 14.61 -7.36
C PRO A 359 6.17 14.20 -7.19
N TYR A 360 5.26 14.89 -7.87
CA TYR A 360 3.82 14.58 -7.80
C TYR A 360 3.43 13.56 -8.89
N LEU A 361 2.96 12.39 -8.45
CA LEU A 361 2.28 11.41 -9.29
C LEU A 361 0.91 11.98 -9.72
N VAL A 362 0.64 11.91 -11.01
CA VAL A 362 -0.57 12.42 -11.66
C VAL A 362 -1.03 11.47 -12.76
N GLY A 363 -2.19 11.70 -13.35
CA GLY A 363 -2.75 10.86 -14.40
C GLY A 363 -3.55 9.69 -13.86
N PHE A 364 -4.56 10.02 -13.06
CA PHE A 364 -5.52 9.09 -12.49
C PHE A 364 -6.66 8.78 -13.48
N GLU A 365 -6.55 9.20 -14.75
CA GLU A 365 -7.61 9.07 -15.76
C GLU A 365 -7.99 7.60 -16.08
N PHE A 366 -7.14 6.64 -15.71
CA PHE A 366 -7.43 5.20 -15.80
C PHE A 366 -7.37 4.45 -14.46
N SER A 367 -7.15 5.17 -13.35
CA SER A 367 -7.02 4.62 -12.00
C SER A 367 -8.34 4.03 -11.50
N ARG A 368 -8.27 3.00 -10.64
CA ARG A 368 -9.42 2.22 -10.20
C ARG A 368 -9.15 1.43 -8.90
N PRO A 369 -10.18 1.02 -8.14
CA PRO A 369 -10.06 0.07 -7.03
C PRO A 369 -9.59 -1.33 -7.48
N ASP A 370 -8.91 -2.05 -6.60
CA ASP A 370 -8.51 -3.45 -6.75
C ASP A 370 -9.72 -4.38 -6.51
N SER A 371 -10.65 -4.38 -7.46
CA SER A 371 -11.86 -5.20 -7.46
C SER A 371 -12.00 -6.02 -8.75
N ALA A 372 -12.58 -7.22 -8.61
CA ALA A 372 -12.74 -8.24 -9.65
C ALA A 372 -13.90 -7.95 -10.62
N ASP A 373 -14.97 -7.28 -10.16
CA ASP A 373 -16.18 -6.97 -10.96
C ASP A 373 -16.04 -5.71 -11.84
N GLU A 374 -14.85 -5.13 -11.87
CA GLU A 374 -14.56 -3.95 -12.69
C GLU A 374 -14.07 -4.31 -14.09
N THR A 375 -14.65 -3.64 -15.08
CA THR A 375 -14.24 -3.80 -16.48
C THR A 375 -12.84 -3.21 -16.69
N THR A 376 -11.88 -4.02 -17.14
CA THR A 376 -10.55 -3.52 -17.52
C THR A 376 -10.63 -2.71 -18.81
N GLU A 377 -10.94 -1.42 -18.67
CA GLU A 377 -10.78 -0.42 -19.72
C GLU A 377 -9.35 -0.43 -20.23
N LYS A 378 -9.17 -0.72 -21.53
CA LYS A 378 -7.88 -0.57 -22.21
C LYS A 378 -7.62 0.92 -22.44
N PRO A 379 -6.55 1.50 -21.85
CA PRO A 379 -6.24 2.90 -22.09
C PRO A 379 -5.75 3.13 -23.53
N GLU A 380 -5.88 4.36 -24.03
CA GLU A 380 -5.58 4.71 -25.43
C GLU A 380 -4.23 4.12 -25.90
N GLN A 381 -4.24 3.53 -27.10
CA GLN A 381 -3.15 2.70 -27.63
C GLN A 381 -2.01 3.54 -28.25
N SER A 382 -1.58 4.58 -27.53
CA SER A 382 -0.39 5.35 -27.85
C SER A 382 0.84 4.46 -27.66
N VAL A 383 1.58 4.20 -28.76
CA VAL A 383 2.84 3.42 -28.74
C VAL A 383 3.83 4.00 -27.72
N ARG A 384 3.84 5.32 -27.53
CA ARG A 384 4.67 6.02 -26.52
C ARG A 384 4.29 5.68 -25.08
N PHE A 385 3.00 5.46 -24.80
CA PHE A 385 2.52 5.13 -23.46
C PHE A 385 2.56 3.63 -23.19
N ASN A 386 2.46 2.80 -24.24
CA ASN A 386 2.58 1.35 -24.15
C ASN A 386 3.98 0.90 -23.66
N LEU A 387 5.04 1.69 -23.85
CA LEU A 387 6.37 1.37 -23.34
C LEU A 387 6.46 1.17 -21.81
N TYR A 388 5.52 1.74 -21.05
CA TYR A 388 5.46 1.58 -19.59
C TYR A 388 4.56 0.42 -19.15
N ARG A 389 3.75 -0.17 -20.04
CA ARG A 389 2.82 -1.26 -19.68
C ARG A 389 3.54 -2.60 -19.67
N HIS A 390 3.31 -3.44 -18.65
CA HIS A 390 3.86 -4.80 -18.61
C HIS A 390 3.47 -5.59 -19.89
N PRO A 391 4.37 -6.37 -20.53
CA PRO A 391 4.08 -7.04 -21.80
C PRO A 391 2.79 -7.88 -21.81
N SER A 392 2.45 -8.58 -20.72
CA SER A 392 1.18 -9.34 -20.62
C SER A 392 -0.10 -8.50 -20.72
N ALA A 393 -0.03 -7.21 -20.40
CA ALA A 393 -1.14 -6.27 -20.56
C ALA A 393 -1.30 -5.78 -22.02
N GLN A 394 -0.33 -6.07 -22.89
CA GLN A 394 -0.26 -5.59 -24.28
C GLN A 394 -0.72 -6.67 -25.27
N GLY A 395 -1.97 -7.12 -25.17
CA GLY A 395 -2.52 -8.19 -26.02
C GLY A 395 -4.02 -8.12 -26.31
N ILE A 396 -4.49 -9.04 -27.16
CA ILE A 396 -5.90 -9.37 -27.38
C ILE A 396 -6.05 -10.91 -27.36
N PRO A 397 -6.54 -11.51 -26.25
CA PRO A 397 -6.72 -10.91 -24.92
C PRO A 397 -5.37 -10.48 -24.30
N GLY A 398 -5.44 -9.66 -23.25
CA GLY A 398 -4.31 -9.43 -22.33
C GLY A 398 -4.70 -9.94 -20.94
N GLU A 399 -3.71 -10.14 -20.07
CA GLU A 399 -3.95 -10.49 -18.66
C GLU A 399 -4.83 -9.42 -17.95
N SER A 400 -5.61 -9.87 -16.95
CA SER A 400 -6.29 -8.97 -16.01
C SER A 400 -5.26 -8.07 -15.30
N TYR A 401 -5.62 -6.80 -15.07
CA TYR A 401 -4.69 -5.85 -14.46
C TYR A 401 -4.45 -6.17 -12.98
N ARG A 402 -3.17 -6.25 -12.58
CA ARG A 402 -2.68 -6.60 -11.23
C ARG A 402 -1.57 -5.67 -10.76
N GLN A 403 -1.26 -5.68 -9.46
CA GLN A 403 -0.30 -4.79 -8.78
C GLN A 403 1.07 -4.76 -9.48
N GLY A 404 1.61 -5.93 -9.88
CA GLY A 404 2.85 -6.06 -10.64
C GLY A 404 2.94 -5.24 -11.94
N PHE A 405 1.80 -4.87 -12.55
CA PHE A 405 1.81 -4.05 -13.77
C PHE A 405 2.08 -2.57 -13.50
N ASP A 406 1.67 -2.03 -12.35
CA ASP A 406 2.06 -0.69 -11.90
C ASP A 406 3.53 -0.71 -11.42
N ILE A 407 3.94 -1.76 -10.71
CA ILE A 407 5.33 -1.95 -10.27
C ILE A 407 6.28 -2.03 -11.47
N TYR A 408 5.92 -2.75 -12.54
CA TYR A 408 6.66 -2.72 -13.81
C TYR A 408 6.72 -1.32 -14.41
N SER A 409 5.60 -0.59 -14.47
CA SER A 409 5.57 0.79 -14.98
C SER A 409 6.47 1.73 -14.17
N LEU A 410 6.54 1.56 -12.86
CA LEU A 410 7.49 2.26 -12.00
C LEU A 410 8.94 1.81 -12.27
N GLY A 411 9.22 0.52 -12.46
CA GLY A 411 10.53 0.02 -12.84
C GLY A 411 11.08 0.68 -14.12
N VAL A 412 10.22 0.91 -15.13
CA VAL A 412 10.60 1.70 -16.32
C VAL A 412 10.99 3.13 -15.96
N VAL A 413 10.22 3.79 -15.08
CA VAL A 413 10.52 5.16 -14.60
C VAL A 413 11.82 5.21 -13.77
N LEU A 414 12.06 4.24 -12.89
CA LEU A 414 13.28 4.16 -12.07
C LEU A 414 14.53 3.97 -12.95
N LEU A 415 14.41 3.24 -14.07
CA LEU A 415 15.45 3.14 -15.09
C LEU A 415 15.65 4.47 -15.85
N GLU A 416 14.57 5.20 -16.16
CA GLU A 416 14.65 6.54 -16.76
C GLU A 416 15.38 7.54 -15.85
N ILE A 417 15.08 7.53 -14.54
CA ILE A 417 15.74 8.35 -13.51
C ILE A 417 17.22 7.97 -13.38
N GLY A 418 17.51 6.67 -13.22
CA GLY A 418 18.87 6.19 -12.98
C GLY A 418 19.84 6.47 -14.13
N LEU A 419 19.40 6.20 -15.36
CA LEU A 419 20.19 6.49 -16.57
C LEU A 419 20.07 7.95 -17.06
N TRP A 420 19.24 8.77 -16.41
CA TRP A 420 18.78 10.09 -16.87
C TRP A 420 18.45 10.14 -18.37
N ARG A 421 17.62 9.18 -18.82
CA ARG A 421 17.32 8.97 -20.24
C ARG A 421 15.98 8.28 -20.46
N VAL A 422 15.10 8.89 -21.26
CA VAL A 422 13.74 8.39 -21.52
C VAL A 422 13.70 7.02 -22.22
N ALA A 423 12.76 6.17 -21.82
CA ALA A 423 12.56 4.82 -22.32
C ALA A 423 12.26 4.81 -23.84
N TRP A 424 11.59 5.85 -24.36
CA TRP A 424 11.39 6.04 -25.80
C TRP A 424 12.70 6.08 -26.61
N SER A 425 13.80 6.57 -26.02
CA SER A 425 15.12 6.60 -26.69
C SER A 425 15.89 5.27 -26.61
N LEU A 426 15.32 4.26 -25.94
CA LEU A 426 15.85 2.89 -25.89
C LEU A 426 15.19 1.99 -26.95
N ARG A 427 13.98 2.34 -27.39
CA ARG A 427 13.12 1.55 -28.27
C ARG A 427 13.53 1.68 -29.74
N ARG A 428 13.46 0.59 -30.49
CA ARG A 428 13.51 0.55 -31.97
C ARG A 428 12.10 0.40 -32.54
N ASP A 429 11.91 0.79 -33.80
CA ASP A 429 10.58 0.91 -34.37
C ASP A 429 9.85 -0.43 -34.55
N ASP A 430 10.60 -1.51 -34.76
CA ASP A 430 10.17 -2.90 -34.97
C ASP A 430 9.98 -3.71 -33.67
N GLU A 431 10.40 -3.19 -32.51
CA GLU A 431 10.40 -3.96 -31.26
C GLU A 431 8.98 -4.20 -30.71
N ASN A 432 8.66 -5.49 -30.49
CA ASN A 432 7.46 -5.92 -29.77
C ASN A 432 7.61 -5.75 -28.23
N PRO A 433 6.52 -5.82 -27.44
CA PRO A 433 6.57 -5.54 -26.01
C PRO A 433 7.53 -6.43 -25.19
N ALA A 434 7.61 -7.73 -25.51
CA ALA A 434 8.52 -8.65 -24.82
C ALA A 434 9.98 -8.33 -25.16
N LYS A 435 10.27 -8.08 -26.45
CA LYS A 435 11.61 -7.67 -26.90
C LYS A 435 12.04 -6.34 -26.27
N PHE A 436 11.10 -5.41 -26.08
CA PHE A 436 11.39 -4.16 -25.39
C PHE A 436 11.71 -4.38 -23.91
N LYS A 437 11.01 -5.29 -23.19
CA LYS A 437 11.37 -5.69 -21.81
C LYS A 437 12.81 -6.24 -21.73
N GLU A 438 13.22 -7.08 -22.68
CA GLU A 438 14.63 -7.55 -22.78
C GLU A 438 15.62 -6.40 -22.97
N VAL A 439 15.28 -5.40 -23.81
CA VAL A 439 16.13 -4.21 -24.02
C VAL A 439 16.24 -3.36 -22.76
N LEU A 440 15.15 -3.20 -21.98
CA LEU A 440 15.19 -2.51 -20.69
C LEU A 440 16.10 -3.25 -19.68
N LEU A 441 15.93 -4.57 -19.55
CA LEU A 441 16.74 -5.41 -18.65
C LEU A 441 18.23 -5.36 -19.04
N SER A 442 18.56 -5.49 -20.32
CA SER A 442 19.93 -5.28 -20.79
C SER A 442 20.50 -3.90 -20.40
N LYS A 443 19.68 -2.83 -20.30
CA LYS A 443 20.16 -1.50 -19.89
C LYS A 443 20.20 -1.31 -18.36
N VAL A 444 19.48 -2.13 -17.59
CA VAL A 444 19.74 -2.35 -16.16
C VAL A 444 21.13 -2.97 -16.01
N ASP A 445 21.35 -4.12 -16.65
CA ASP A 445 22.57 -4.92 -16.49
C ASP A 445 23.84 -4.21 -17.00
N ASP A 446 23.82 -3.68 -18.23
CA ASP A 446 24.99 -3.05 -18.88
C ASP A 446 25.52 -1.81 -18.12
N ARG A 447 24.64 -1.02 -17.47
CA ARG A 447 24.93 0.38 -17.11
C ARG A 447 24.41 0.87 -15.78
N LEU A 448 23.30 0.35 -15.25
CA LEU A 448 22.60 1.04 -14.15
C LEU A 448 23.43 1.06 -12.85
N ALA A 449 24.13 -0.03 -12.53
CA ALA A 449 25.00 -0.09 -11.35
C ALA A 449 26.16 0.92 -11.38
N HIS A 450 26.66 1.30 -12.56
CA HIS A 450 27.70 2.32 -12.70
C HIS A 450 27.21 3.73 -12.34
N PHE A 451 25.91 4.02 -12.51
CA PHE A 451 25.33 5.34 -12.22
C PHE A 451 24.64 5.41 -10.84
N MET A 452 24.11 4.29 -10.34
CA MET A 452 23.21 4.25 -9.18
C MET A 452 23.56 3.19 -8.12
N GLY A 453 24.63 2.40 -8.29
CA GLY A 453 24.98 1.30 -7.40
C GLY A 453 24.21 -0.01 -7.68
N THR A 454 24.70 -1.12 -7.13
CA THR A 454 24.14 -2.47 -7.34
C THR A 454 22.76 -2.65 -6.72
N GLU A 455 22.54 -2.11 -5.52
CA GLU A 455 21.26 -2.18 -4.80
C GLU A 455 20.11 -1.54 -5.61
N TYR A 456 20.36 -0.36 -6.20
CA TYR A 456 19.41 0.29 -7.11
C TYR A 456 19.20 -0.54 -8.40
N GLN A 457 20.27 -1.13 -8.93
CA GLN A 457 20.18 -2.00 -10.12
C GLN A 457 19.30 -3.23 -9.85
N GLU A 458 19.47 -3.87 -8.70
CA GLU A 458 18.73 -5.06 -8.30
C GLU A 458 17.25 -4.75 -8.05
N ALA A 459 16.93 -3.72 -7.27
CA ALA A 459 15.54 -3.29 -7.05
C ALA A 459 14.80 -2.97 -8.37
N VAL A 460 15.46 -2.30 -9.32
CA VAL A 460 14.88 -2.02 -10.65
C VAL A 460 14.76 -3.29 -11.50
N ARG A 461 15.67 -4.26 -11.34
CA ARG A 461 15.59 -5.57 -12.01
C ARG A 461 14.37 -6.35 -11.53
N SER A 462 14.14 -6.46 -10.21
CA SER A 462 12.96 -7.12 -9.63
C SER A 462 11.65 -6.51 -10.14
N CYS A 463 11.56 -5.18 -10.21
CA CYS A 463 10.39 -4.48 -10.78
C CYS A 463 10.13 -4.81 -12.25
N LEU A 464 11.18 -4.91 -13.08
CA LEU A 464 11.05 -5.15 -14.52
C LEU A 464 10.84 -6.62 -14.86
N ASN A 465 11.43 -7.55 -14.10
CA ASN A 465 11.21 -8.98 -14.24
C ASN A 465 9.79 -9.39 -13.83
N GLY A 466 9.27 -8.84 -12.72
CA GLY A 466 8.04 -9.32 -12.08
C GLY A 466 8.30 -10.33 -10.97
N ASP A 467 9.53 -10.44 -10.47
CA ASP A 467 9.93 -11.40 -9.42
C ASP A 467 9.08 -11.21 -8.14
N LEU A 468 8.68 -9.96 -7.87
CA LEU A 468 7.83 -9.51 -6.77
C LEU A 468 6.39 -10.06 -6.82
N ASP A 469 5.90 -10.51 -7.99
CA ASP A 469 4.59 -11.16 -8.14
C ASP A 469 4.62 -12.67 -7.78
N HIS A 470 5.80 -13.25 -7.52
CA HIS A 470 6.00 -14.71 -7.52
C HIS A 470 6.41 -15.33 -6.18
N GLY A 471 6.61 -14.52 -5.12
CA GLY A 471 6.86 -15.02 -3.76
C GLY A 471 5.60 -15.50 -3.03
N GLU A 472 5.76 -16.32 -1.98
CA GLU A 472 4.65 -16.84 -1.14
C GLU A 472 4.02 -15.78 -0.19
N GLY A 473 4.10 -14.49 -0.55
CA GLY A 473 3.70 -13.37 0.30
C GLY A 473 2.93 -12.29 -0.46
N SER A 474 2.57 -11.21 0.24
CA SER A 474 1.92 -10.06 -0.39
C SER A 474 2.89 -9.31 -1.29
N VAL A 475 2.52 -9.10 -2.56
CA VAL A 475 3.28 -8.31 -3.55
C VAL A 475 3.65 -6.92 -3.03
N ILE A 476 2.74 -6.27 -2.28
CA ILE A 476 2.97 -4.96 -1.63
C ILE A 476 4.12 -5.03 -0.63
N ARG A 477 4.22 -6.13 0.15
CA ARG A 477 5.29 -6.33 1.15
C ARG A 477 6.62 -6.62 0.47
N ALA A 478 6.65 -7.48 -0.55
CA ALA A 478 7.86 -7.74 -1.34
C ALA A 478 8.37 -6.42 -1.96
N PHE A 479 7.49 -5.68 -2.63
CA PHE A 479 7.82 -4.38 -3.22
C PHE A 479 8.30 -3.33 -2.20
N TYR A 480 7.65 -3.23 -1.04
CA TYR A 480 8.09 -2.30 0.00
C TYR A 480 9.49 -2.65 0.52
N ASN A 481 9.74 -3.91 0.87
CA ASN A 481 11.02 -4.36 1.42
C ASN A 481 12.16 -4.31 0.38
N GLU A 482 11.96 -4.87 -0.82
CA GLU A 482 13.02 -4.98 -1.84
C GLU A 482 13.28 -3.67 -2.60
N VAL A 483 12.27 -2.78 -2.70
CA VAL A 483 12.38 -1.54 -3.47
C VAL A 483 12.30 -0.31 -2.58
N ALA A 484 11.23 -0.12 -1.79
CA ALA A 484 11.05 1.13 -1.05
C ALA A 484 12.09 1.31 0.09
N GLU A 485 12.39 0.26 0.87
CA GLU A 485 13.41 0.32 1.93
C GLU A 485 14.83 0.45 1.35
N THR A 486 15.13 -0.25 0.24
CA THR A 486 16.38 -0.10 -0.52
C THR A 486 16.59 1.34 -0.99
N MET A 487 15.57 1.94 -1.61
CA MET A 487 15.64 3.33 -2.07
C MET A 487 15.73 4.33 -0.91
N CYS A 488 15.11 4.03 0.25
CA CYS A 488 15.25 4.83 1.47
C CYS A 488 16.71 4.83 1.96
N SER A 489 17.30 3.64 2.08
CA SER A 489 18.68 3.44 2.54
C SER A 489 19.68 4.15 1.63
N LEU A 490 19.48 4.06 0.31
CA LEU A 490 20.27 4.79 -0.69
C LEU A 490 20.09 6.30 -0.57
N ALA A 491 18.88 6.81 -0.33
CA ALA A 491 18.62 8.25 -0.16
C ALA A 491 19.23 8.82 1.14
N GLU A 492 19.19 8.05 2.24
CA GLU A 492 19.80 8.40 3.54
C GLU A 492 21.33 8.30 3.51
N SER A 493 21.92 7.46 2.65
CA SER A 493 23.38 7.33 2.50
C SER A 493 24.07 8.57 1.92
N GLN A 494 23.32 9.48 1.29
CA GLN A 494 23.88 10.64 0.59
C GLN A 494 23.93 11.88 1.51
N PRO A 495 24.98 12.71 1.40
CA PRO A 495 25.01 14.01 2.07
C PRO A 495 23.84 14.90 1.65
N LEU A 496 23.37 15.74 2.57
CA LEU A 496 22.12 16.50 2.46
C LEU A 496 22.08 17.51 1.30
#